data_AF-A0A7Z9VCM3-F1
#
_entry.id   AF-A0A7Z9VCM3-F1
#
_cell.length_a   1.000
_cell.length_b   1.000
_cell.length_c   1.000
_cell.angle_alpha   90.00
_cell.angle_beta   90.00
_cell.angle_gamma   90.00
#
_symmetry.space_group_name_H-M   'P 1'
#
loop_
_entity.id
_entity.type
_entity.pdbx_description
1 polymer ?
#
loop_
_entity_poly.entity_id
_entity_poly.type
_entity_poly.pdbx_seq_one_letter_code
_entity_poly.pdbx_strand_id
1 'polypeptide(L)'
;MDEATRSRLLRLQRMEATEAAVYRRLASSQKNEANRAILSEIAGDEERHESILAEMTGEQVKPQSWKVTYHNLLATFLGLTFAVRLMERTEQGAAAEYRALGMDELADEEDAHEARLIGMLEEKRLDFSGSIVLGMSDALIEMTGVLAGLTFALQSMKLVALAGLVTGIAASFSMGASEFLSKKALALSISLCTGWLCTLGAGVGCSCI
;
A
#
# COMPACT_ATOMS: atom_id res chain seq x y z
N MET A 1 -11.22 12.14 34.48
CA MET A 1 -10.94 11.13 33.43
C MET A 1 -10.04 10.07 34.04
N ASP A 2 -10.32 8.79 33.81
CA ASP A 2 -9.46 7.70 34.28
C ASP A 2 -8.11 7.70 33.55
N GLU A 3 -7.03 7.28 34.21
CA GLU A 3 -5.67 7.31 33.63
C GLU A 3 -5.57 6.39 32.39
N ALA A 4 -6.30 5.26 32.41
CA ALA A 4 -6.39 4.37 31.25
C ALA A 4 -7.07 5.06 30.06
N THR A 5 -8.16 5.79 30.30
CA THR A 5 -8.84 6.59 29.25
C THR A 5 -7.95 7.71 28.73
N ARG A 6 -7.18 8.37 29.61
CA ARG A 6 -6.22 9.42 29.21
C ARG A 6 -5.17 8.92 28.25
N SER A 7 -4.50 7.83 28.62
CA SER A 7 -3.45 7.24 27.79
C SER A 7 -3.99 6.72 26.44
N ARG A 8 -5.24 6.25 26.42
CA ARG A 8 -5.95 5.83 25.21
C ARG A 8 -6.19 7.01 24.26
N LEU A 9 -6.75 8.10 24.75
CA LEU A 9 -7.00 9.31 23.96
C LEU A 9 -5.70 9.94 23.43
N LEU A 10 -4.63 9.98 24.22
CA LEU A 10 -3.32 10.47 23.75
C LEU A 10 -2.71 9.59 22.66
N ARG A 11 -3.01 8.29 22.66
CA ARG A 11 -2.59 7.37 21.58
C ARG A 11 -3.35 7.65 20.30
N LEU A 12 -4.67 7.81 20.38
CA LEU A 12 -5.53 8.16 19.26
C LEU A 12 -5.13 9.51 18.68
N GLN A 13 -4.94 10.54 19.51
CA GLN A 13 -4.49 11.84 19.07
C GLN A 13 -3.16 11.79 18.28
N ARG A 14 -2.22 10.94 18.72
CA ARG A 14 -0.94 10.75 18.00
C ARG A 14 -1.14 10.05 16.65
N MET A 15 -2.08 9.12 16.58
CA MET A 15 -2.45 8.39 15.38
C MET A 15 -3.03 9.39 14.35
N GLU A 16 -4.07 10.12 14.73
CA GLU A 16 -4.69 11.19 13.91
C GLU A 16 -3.66 12.21 13.40
N ALA A 17 -2.82 12.73 14.30
CA ALA A 17 -1.76 13.68 13.93
C ALA A 17 -0.81 13.09 12.87
N THR A 18 -0.49 11.80 13.00
CA THR A 18 0.42 11.12 12.08
C THR A 18 -0.24 10.87 10.72
N GLU A 19 -1.50 10.45 10.70
CA GLU A 19 -2.28 10.24 9.48
C GLU A 19 -2.47 11.54 8.70
N ALA A 20 -2.90 12.62 9.37
CA ALA A 20 -2.95 13.96 8.79
C ALA A 20 -1.64 14.31 8.05
N ALA A 21 -0.50 14.11 8.72
CA ALA A 21 0.81 14.39 8.16
C ALA A 21 1.18 13.46 6.99
N VAL A 22 0.80 12.19 7.04
CA VAL A 22 1.01 11.24 5.93
C VAL A 22 0.13 11.63 4.74
N TYR A 23 -1.16 11.85 4.93
CA TYR A 23 -2.09 12.21 3.87
C TYR A 23 -1.71 13.52 3.19
N ARG A 24 -1.35 14.57 3.94
CA ARG A 24 -0.80 15.80 3.35
C ARG A 24 0.43 15.53 2.50
N ARG A 25 1.35 14.69 2.98
CA ARG A 25 2.57 14.35 2.25
C ARG A 25 2.24 13.60 0.96
N LEU A 26 1.35 12.62 1.02
CA LEU A 26 0.90 11.85 -0.14
C LEU A 26 0.19 12.75 -1.16
N ALA A 27 -0.72 13.64 -0.71
CA ALA A 27 -1.40 14.62 -1.54
C ALA A 27 -0.41 15.52 -2.29
N SER A 28 0.62 16.03 -1.60
CA SER A 28 1.65 16.89 -2.20
C SER A 28 2.45 16.21 -3.32
N SER A 29 2.58 14.89 -3.26
CA SER A 29 3.30 14.09 -4.26
C SER A 29 2.41 13.63 -5.42
N GLN A 30 1.11 13.92 -5.35
CA GLN A 30 0.13 13.32 -6.26
C GLN A 30 -0.09 14.16 -7.52
N LYS A 31 -0.08 13.48 -8.68
CA LYS A 31 -0.24 14.11 -10.00
C LYS A 31 -1.71 14.26 -10.42
N ASN A 32 -2.56 13.33 -10.00
CA ASN A 32 -4.00 13.40 -10.28
C ASN A 32 -4.65 14.38 -9.30
N GLU A 33 -5.30 15.41 -9.85
CA GLU A 33 -6.03 16.43 -9.09
C GLU A 33 -7.12 15.82 -8.22
N ALA A 34 -7.87 14.83 -8.72
CA ALA A 34 -8.96 14.19 -7.99
C ALA A 34 -8.43 13.46 -6.75
N ASN A 35 -7.40 12.63 -6.91
CA ASN A 35 -6.77 11.93 -5.78
C ASN A 35 -6.11 12.90 -4.80
N ARG A 36 -5.53 14.00 -5.30
CA ARG A 36 -4.94 15.03 -4.44
C ARG A 36 -6.01 15.69 -3.59
N ALA A 37 -7.15 16.02 -4.17
CA ALA A 37 -8.28 16.64 -3.47
C ALA A 37 -8.78 15.71 -2.34
N ILE A 38 -9.05 14.44 -2.66
CA ILE A 38 -9.52 13.45 -1.68
C ILE A 38 -8.51 13.29 -0.52
N LEU A 39 -7.23 13.11 -0.82
CA LEU A 39 -6.19 12.99 0.22
C LEU A 39 -6.04 14.27 1.06
N SER A 40 -6.27 15.45 0.47
CA SER A 40 -6.17 16.72 1.20
C SER A 40 -7.40 16.97 2.08
N GLU A 41 -8.57 16.54 1.63
CA GLU A 41 -9.82 16.59 2.40
C GLU A 41 -9.72 15.69 3.63
N ILE A 42 -9.33 14.43 3.44
CA ILE A 42 -9.13 13.47 4.54
C ILE A 42 -8.06 13.98 5.50
N ALA A 43 -6.94 14.50 5.00
CA ALA A 43 -5.92 15.11 5.87
C ALA A 43 -6.48 16.25 6.76
N GLY A 44 -7.44 17.01 6.26
CA GLY A 44 -8.12 18.06 7.01
C GLY A 44 -9.11 17.52 8.04
N ASP A 45 -9.76 16.39 7.72
CA ASP A 45 -10.62 15.68 8.67
C ASP A 45 -9.81 15.12 9.84
N GLU A 46 -8.66 14.48 9.59
CA GLU A 46 -7.80 13.97 10.67
C GLU A 46 -7.22 15.09 11.54
N GLU A 47 -6.97 16.27 10.96
CA GLU A 47 -6.58 17.46 11.74
C GLU A 47 -7.70 17.97 12.65
N ARG A 48 -8.97 17.87 12.21
CA ARG A 48 -10.12 18.15 13.08
C ARG A 48 -10.20 17.11 14.19
N HIS A 49 -10.04 15.82 13.88
CA HIS A 49 -10.11 14.74 14.87
C HIS A 49 -9.01 14.88 15.92
N GLU A 50 -7.77 15.18 15.49
CA GLU A 50 -6.66 15.51 16.38
C GLU A 50 -7.01 16.68 17.30
N SER A 51 -7.61 17.74 16.75
CA SER A 51 -8.02 18.93 17.53
C SER A 51 -9.10 18.60 18.55
N ILE A 52 -10.11 17.80 18.19
CA ILE A 52 -11.17 17.34 19.10
C ILE A 52 -10.56 16.54 20.25
N LEU A 53 -9.65 15.61 19.94
CA LEU A 53 -8.96 14.82 20.94
C LEU A 53 -8.04 15.68 21.83
N ALA A 54 -7.36 16.69 21.26
CA ALA A 54 -6.54 17.64 22.00
C ALA A 54 -7.36 18.46 23.00
N GLU A 55 -8.58 18.88 22.62
CA GLU A 55 -9.51 19.57 23.52
C GLU A 55 -9.93 18.68 24.69
N MET A 56 -10.13 17.38 24.45
CA MET A 56 -10.48 16.40 25.48
C MET A 56 -9.31 16.05 26.42
N THR A 57 -8.08 15.96 25.90
CA THR A 57 -6.89 15.59 26.67
C THR A 57 -6.21 16.79 27.34
N GLY A 58 -6.42 17.99 26.81
CA GLY A 58 -5.74 19.23 27.20
C GLY A 58 -4.25 19.26 26.82
N GLU A 59 -3.81 18.36 25.94
CA GLU A 59 -2.40 18.19 25.55
C GLU A 59 -2.31 18.12 24.02
N GLN A 60 -1.24 18.66 23.43
CA GLN A 60 -0.96 18.51 22.00
C GLN A 60 0.14 17.50 21.76
N VAL A 61 -0.13 16.52 20.89
CA VAL A 61 0.80 15.45 20.57
C VAL A 61 1.35 15.63 19.16
N LYS A 62 2.67 15.48 19.02
CA LYS A 62 3.34 15.60 17.72
C LYS A 62 3.23 14.32 16.89
N PRO A 63 3.15 14.45 15.54
CA PRO A 63 3.14 13.33 14.63
C PRO A 63 4.46 12.56 14.61
N GLN A 64 4.39 11.28 14.27
CA GLN A 64 5.58 10.43 14.13
C GLN A 64 6.25 10.62 12.75
N SER A 65 7.24 11.52 12.66
CA SER A 65 7.88 11.89 11.38
C SER A 65 8.51 10.73 10.60
N TRP A 66 8.97 9.68 11.29
CA TRP A 66 9.52 8.49 10.63
C TRP A 66 8.44 7.71 9.86
N LYS A 67 7.21 7.63 10.39
CA LYS A 67 6.07 6.99 9.71
C LYS A 67 5.68 7.73 8.45
N VAL A 68 5.71 9.08 8.49
CA VAL A 68 5.47 9.94 7.32
C VAL A 68 6.47 9.63 6.20
N THR A 69 7.75 9.53 6.56
CA THR A 69 8.81 9.23 5.59
C THR A 69 8.65 7.82 5.02
N TYR A 70 8.34 6.85 5.89
CA TYR A 70 8.11 5.45 5.49
C TYR A 70 6.95 5.30 4.50
N HIS A 71 5.77 5.88 4.79
CA HIS A 71 4.61 5.80 3.90
C HIS A 71 4.84 6.53 2.58
N ASN A 72 5.56 7.66 2.61
CA ASN A 72 5.95 8.35 1.38
C ASN A 72 6.89 7.51 0.49
N LEU A 73 7.84 6.79 1.09
CA LEU A 73 8.69 5.85 0.35
C LEU A 73 7.87 4.71 -0.24
N LEU A 74 6.96 4.11 0.53
CA LEU A 74 6.06 3.06 0.02
C LEU A 74 5.21 3.56 -1.14
N ALA A 75 4.64 4.76 -1.06
CA ALA A 75 3.86 5.33 -2.15
C ALA A 75 4.70 5.53 -3.42
N THR A 76 5.99 5.85 -3.26
CA THR A 76 6.93 6.03 -4.36
C THR A 76 7.31 4.70 -5.02
N PHE A 77 7.57 3.65 -4.24
CA PHE A 77 8.06 2.36 -4.76
C PHE A 77 6.95 1.37 -5.13
N LEU A 78 5.88 1.31 -4.33
CA LEU A 78 4.79 0.33 -4.45
C LEU A 78 3.49 0.96 -4.96
N GLY A 79 3.42 2.29 -5.00
CA GLY A 79 2.27 3.05 -5.47
C GLY A 79 1.36 3.53 -4.35
N LEU A 80 0.55 4.56 -4.65
CA LEU A 80 -0.37 5.20 -3.71
C LEU A 80 -1.31 4.19 -3.04
N THR A 81 -1.91 3.30 -3.83
CA THR A 81 -2.86 2.29 -3.38
C THR A 81 -2.30 1.39 -2.28
N PHE A 82 -1.05 0.97 -2.42
CA PHE A 82 -0.40 0.14 -1.43
C PHE A 82 -0.14 0.92 -0.14
N ALA A 83 0.39 2.15 -0.27
CA ALA A 83 0.72 2.99 0.89
C ALA A 83 -0.52 3.35 1.72
N VAL A 84 -1.62 3.72 1.07
CA VAL A 84 -2.90 4.03 1.73
C VAL A 84 -3.45 2.77 2.40
N ARG A 85 -3.60 1.65 1.69
CA ARG A 85 -4.12 0.40 2.29
C ARG A 85 -3.28 -0.13 3.46
N LEU A 86 -1.97 0.09 3.46
CA LEU A 86 -1.13 -0.32 4.57
C LEU A 86 -1.38 0.55 5.82
N MET A 87 -1.68 1.83 5.61
CA MET A 87 -2.01 2.77 6.67
C MET A 87 -3.35 2.42 7.32
N GLU A 88 -4.40 2.27 6.51
CA GLU A 88 -5.74 1.82 6.96
C GLU A 88 -5.70 0.52 7.77
N ARG A 89 -4.83 -0.43 7.38
CA ARG A 89 -4.65 -1.67 8.14
C ARG A 89 -4.11 -1.45 9.54
N THR A 90 -3.36 -0.38 9.75
CA THR A 90 -2.80 0.02 11.05
C THR A 90 -3.86 0.68 11.92
N GLU A 91 -4.85 1.33 11.31
CA GLU A 91 -6.02 1.96 11.96
C GLU A 91 -7.17 0.98 12.22
N GLN A 92 -7.05 -0.29 11.79
CA GLN A 92 -8.07 -1.30 12.03
C GLN A 92 -8.48 -1.37 13.51
N GLY A 93 -9.72 -0.99 13.77
CA GLY A 93 -10.31 -0.95 15.12
C GLY A 93 -10.38 0.44 15.74
N ALA A 94 -9.89 1.50 15.10
CA ALA A 94 -10.04 2.89 15.54
C ALA A 94 -11.51 3.28 15.67
N ALA A 95 -12.34 3.02 14.66
CA ALA A 95 -13.79 3.27 14.71
C ALA A 95 -14.48 2.51 15.87
N ALA A 96 -14.11 1.26 16.12
CA ALA A 96 -14.64 0.49 17.26
C ALA A 96 -14.19 1.07 18.61
N GLU A 97 -12.98 1.62 18.66
CA GLU A 97 -12.42 2.30 19.81
C GLU A 97 -13.09 3.65 20.08
N TYR A 98 -13.43 4.42 19.04
CA TYR A 98 -14.23 5.64 19.13
C TYR A 98 -15.65 5.36 19.64
N ARG A 99 -16.32 4.33 19.10
CA ARG A 99 -17.64 3.87 19.61
C ARG A 99 -17.59 3.48 21.08
N ALA A 100 -16.54 2.77 21.49
CA ALA A 100 -16.35 2.39 22.90
C ALA A 100 -16.12 3.60 23.83
N LEU A 101 -15.68 4.74 23.29
CA LEU A 101 -15.50 6.00 24.00
C LEU A 101 -16.74 6.91 23.92
N GLY A 102 -17.80 6.48 23.22
CA GLY A 102 -19.02 7.26 23.01
C GLY A 102 -18.87 8.36 21.95
N MET A 103 -17.89 8.23 21.06
CA MET A 103 -17.61 9.17 19.97
C MET A 103 -18.14 8.62 18.65
N ASP A 104 -19.45 8.37 18.59
CA ASP A 104 -20.09 7.72 17.44
C ASP A 104 -19.96 8.54 16.15
N GLU A 105 -20.01 9.88 16.24
CA GLU A 105 -19.80 10.76 15.08
C GLU A 105 -18.41 10.60 14.48
N LEU A 106 -17.36 10.55 15.30
CA LEU A 106 -15.99 10.32 14.83
C LEU A 106 -15.85 8.93 14.21
N ALA A 107 -16.44 7.91 14.84
CA ALA A 107 -16.41 6.55 14.32
C ALA A 107 -17.09 6.41 12.95
N ASP A 108 -18.18 7.15 12.72
CA ASP A 108 -18.89 7.14 11.44
C ASP A 108 -18.14 7.97 10.38
N GLU A 109 -17.44 9.04 10.77
CA GLU A 109 -16.50 9.76 9.89
C GLU A 109 -15.34 8.85 9.44
N GLU A 110 -14.74 8.09 10.35
CA GLU A 110 -13.69 7.10 10.07
C GLU A 110 -14.13 6.01 9.08
N ASP A 111 -15.31 5.41 9.29
CA ASP A 111 -15.86 4.42 8.37
C ASP A 111 -16.12 5.03 6.97
N ALA A 112 -16.46 6.33 6.91
CA ALA A 112 -16.61 7.05 5.66
C ALA A 112 -15.25 7.37 4.99
N HIS A 113 -14.18 7.60 5.76
CA HIS A 113 -12.82 7.80 5.22
C HIS A 113 -12.36 6.55 4.47
N GLU A 114 -12.47 5.38 5.10
CA GLU A 114 -12.11 4.10 4.49
C GLU A 114 -12.86 3.90 3.16
N ALA A 115 -14.17 4.16 3.13
CA ALA A 115 -14.98 4.04 1.92
C ALA A 115 -14.54 5.00 0.80
N ARG A 116 -14.23 6.27 1.13
CA ARG A 116 -13.72 7.26 0.16
C ARG A 116 -12.35 6.83 -0.40
N LEU A 117 -11.48 6.30 0.45
CA LEU A 117 -10.17 5.81 0.03
C LEU A 117 -10.30 4.58 -0.86
N ILE A 118 -11.12 3.59 -0.50
CA ILE A 118 -11.38 2.41 -1.34
C ILE A 118 -11.89 2.85 -2.72
N GLY A 119 -12.86 3.76 -2.79
CA GLY A 119 -13.38 4.29 -4.05
C GLY A 119 -12.31 4.97 -4.92
N MET A 120 -11.44 5.79 -4.31
CA MET A 120 -10.29 6.40 -5.00
C MET A 120 -9.29 5.36 -5.52
N LEU A 121 -9.15 4.23 -4.82
CA LEU A 121 -8.16 3.20 -5.13
C LEU A 121 -8.62 2.19 -6.19
N GLU A 122 -9.93 1.90 -6.27
CA GLU A 122 -10.51 0.98 -7.25
C GLU A 122 -10.42 1.50 -8.70
N GLU A 123 -10.39 2.82 -8.91
CA GLU A 123 -10.11 3.41 -10.23
C GLU A 123 -8.76 2.96 -10.82
N LYS A 124 -7.85 2.42 -10.00
CA LYS A 124 -6.57 1.83 -10.43
C LYS A 124 -6.55 0.31 -10.22
N ARG A 125 -7.41 -0.43 -10.93
CA ARG A 125 -7.31 -1.88 -11.28
C ARG A 125 -6.48 -2.73 -10.30
N LEU A 126 -7.10 -3.20 -9.22
CA LEU A 126 -6.52 -4.23 -8.36
C LEU A 126 -6.96 -5.64 -8.79
N ASP A 127 -6.37 -6.14 -9.88
CA ASP A 127 -6.35 -7.58 -10.22
C ASP A 127 -4.92 -8.13 -10.20
N PHE A 128 -4.17 -7.81 -9.14
CA PHE A 128 -2.76 -8.23 -9.01
C PHE A 128 -2.48 -9.14 -7.80
N SER A 129 -3.46 -9.41 -6.94
CA SER A 129 -3.24 -10.24 -5.76
C SER A 129 -2.98 -11.71 -6.11
N GLY A 130 -3.66 -12.25 -7.12
CA GLY A 130 -3.53 -13.67 -7.50
C GLY A 130 -2.16 -14.01 -8.10
N SER A 131 -1.68 -13.19 -9.05
CA SER A 131 -0.38 -13.41 -9.71
C SER A 131 0.81 -13.16 -8.77
N ILE A 132 0.69 -12.21 -7.84
CA ILE A 132 1.72 -11.97 -6.81
C ILE A 132 1.82 -13.15 -5.84
N VAL A 133 0.69 -13.69 -5.37
CA VAL A 133 0.69 -14.84 -4.44
C VAL A 133 1.25 -16.10 -5.09
N LEU A 134 0.89 -16.36 -6.35
CA LEU A 134 1.44 -17.49 -7.11
C LEU A 134 2.95 -17.32 -7.36
N GLY A 135 3.40 -16.14 -7.78
CA GLY A 135 4.82 -15.86 -8.00
C GLY A 135 5.65 -15.93 -6.71
N MET A 136 5.11 -15.43 -5.60
CA MET A 136 5.76 -15.54 -4.28
C MET A 136 5.85 -16.99 -3.80
N SER A 137 4.81 -17.79 -4.05
CA SER A 137 4.81 -19.22 -3.70
C SER A 137 5.87 -19.99 -4.50
N ASP A 138 5.98 -19.72 -5.80
CA ASP A 138 7.01 -20.30 -6.67
C ASP A 138 8.42 -19.93 -6.20
N ALA A 139 8.66 -18.64 -5.94
CA ALA A 139 9.94 -18.14 -5.45
C ALA A 139 10.34 -18.73 -4.09
N LEU A 140 9.38 -18.91 -3.17
CA LEU A 140 9.63 -19.51 -1.86
C LEU A 140 9.98 -20.99 -1.96
N ILE A 141 9.28 -21.75 -2.81
CA ILE A 141 9.58 -23.16 -3.06
C ILE A 141 10.99 -23.29 -3.66
N GLU A 142 11.32 -22.46 -4.65
CA GLU A 142 12.64 -22.44 -5.29
C GLU A 142 13.76 -22.08 -4.30
N MET A 143 13.59 -21.01 -3.51
CA MET A 143 14.55 -20.61 -2.47
C MET A 143 14.74 -21.67 -1.39
N THR A 144 13.65 -22.34 -0.97
CA THR A 144 13.73 -23.39 0.04
C THR A 144 14.50 -24.60 -0.48
N GLY A 145 14.29 -24.98 -1.75
CA GLY A 145 15.06 -26.04 -2.41
C GLY A 145 16.55 -25.70 -2.51
N VAL A 146 16.88 -24.47 -2.94
CA VAL A 146 18.26 -23.98 -3.05
C VAL A 146 18.94 -23.97 -1.67
N LEU A 147 18.29 -23.42 -0.65
CA LEU A 147 18.84 -23.36 0.71
C LEU A 147 18.99 -24.74 1.34
N ALA A 148 18.04 -25.65 1.12
CA ALA A 148 18.15 -27.04 1.59
C ALA A 148 19.35 -27.75 0.94
N GLY A 149 19.53 -27.59 -0.38
CA GLY A 149 20.69 -28.11 -1.10
C GLY A 149 22.02 -27.49 -0.61
N LEU A 150 22.06 -26.16 -0.43
CA LEU A 150 23.25 -25.48 0.08
C LEU A 150 23.59 -25.88 1.51
N THR A 151 22.59 -26.13 2.36
CA THR A 151 22.81 -26.57 3.76
C THR A 151 23.47 -27.95 3.79
N PHE A 152 23.16 -28.82 2.81
CA PHE A 152 23.83 -30.12 2.68
C PHE A 152 25.23 -30.00 2.08
N ALA A 153 25.43 -29.10 1.11
CA ALA A 153 26.69 -28.92 0.41
C ALA A 153 27.75 -28.11 1.20
N LEU A 154 27.32 -27.16 2.03
CA LEU A 154 28.19 -26.23 2.74
C LEU A 154 28.15 -26.50 4.25
N GLN A 155 29.33 -26.66 4.85
CA GLN A 155 29.48 -26.93 6.29
C GLN A 155 29.24 -25.70 7.18
N SER A 156 29.23 -24.49 6.60
CA SER A 156 29.10 -23.25 7.38
C SER A 156 27.77 -22.55 7.09
N MET A 157 26.98 -22.35 8.15
CA MET A 157 25.71 -21.63 8.07
C MET A 157 25.88 -20.17 7.62
N LYS A 158 27.05 -19.56 7.87
CA LYS A 158 27.36 -18.21 7.40
C LYS A 158 27.46 -18.14 5.88
N LEU A 159 28.09 -19.12 5.24
CA LEU A 159 28.17 -19.19 3.78
C LEU A 159 26.81 -19.51 3.16
N VAL A 160 26.03 -20.40 3.79
CA VAL A 160 24.64 -20.70 3.36
C VAL A 160 23.77 -19.46 3.42
N ALA A 161 23.81 -18.70 4.53
CA ALA A 161 23.03 -17.47 4.69
C ALA A 161 23.46 -16.39 3.68
N LEU A 162 24.77 -16.21 3.46
CA LEU A 162 25.27 -15.25 2.48
C LEU A 162 24.85 -15.61 1.05
N ALA A 163 25.01 -16.88 0.66
CA ALA A 163 24.62 -17.35 -0.65
C ALA A 163 23.10 -17.31 -0.85
N GLY A 164 22.33 -17.60 0.19
CA GLY A 164 20.88 -17.44 0.22
C GLY A 164 20.46 -15.99 -0.02
N LEU A 165 21.09 -15.04 0.69
CA LEU A 165 20.79 -13.61 0.53
C LEU A 165 21.10 -13.12 -0.89
N VAL A 166 22.28 -13.45 -1.41
CA VAL A 166 22.68 -13.06 -2.77
C VAL A 166 21.74 -13.65 -3.81
N THR A 167 21.44 -14.95 -3.72
CA THR A 167 20.54 -15.63 -4.66
C THR A 167 19.12 -15.09 -4.56
N GLY A 168 18.61 -14.83 -3.35
CA GLY A 168 17.27 -14.27 -3.13
C GLY A 168 17.10 -12.87 -3.73
N ILE A 169 18.09 -11.98 -3.57
CA ILE A 169 18.09 -10.65 -4.21
C ILE A 169 18.13 -10.81 -5.74
N ALA A 170 19.02 -11.65 -6.27
CA ALA A 170 19.14 -11.87 -7.71
C ALA A 170 17.87 -12.45 -8.33
N ALA A 171 17.26 -13.46 -7.71
CA ALA A 171 16.00 -14.07 -8.14
C ALA A 171 14.85 -13.06 -8.15
N SER A 172 14.73 -12.24 -7.10
CA SER A 172 13.71 -11.19 -7.00
C SER A 172 13.80 -10.19 -8.16
N PHE A 173 15.01 -9.74 -8.51
CA PHE A 173 15.22 -8.86 -9.66
C PHE A 173 14.92 -9.57 -10.98
N SER A 174 15.27 -10.85 -11.13
CA SER A 174 15.02 -11.63 -12.34
C SER A 174 13.52 -11.83 -12.62
N MET A 175 12.75 -12.21 -11.61
CA MET A 175 11.29 -12.37 -11.72
C MET A 175 10.62 -11.02 -11.99
N GLY A 176 11.03 -9.96 -11.28
CA GLY A 176 10.50 -8.61 -11.52
C GLY A 176 10.81 -8.07 -12.92
N ALA A 177 12.02 -8.31 -13.44
CA ALA A 177 12.41 -7.89 -14.79
C ALA A 177 11.64 -8.67 -15.86
N SER A 178 11.45 -9.98 -15.68
CA SER A 178 10.66 -10.83 -16.59
C SER A 178 9.22 -10.36 -16.70
N GLU A 179 8.59 -10.04 -15.56
CA GLU A 179 7.22 -9.50 -15.51
C GLU A 179 7.11 -8.12 -16.17
N PHE A 180 8.08 -7.22 -15.91
CA PHE A 180 8.12 -5.91 -16.56
C PHE A 180 8.24 -6.01 -18.09
N LEU A 181 9.15 -6.87 -18.57
CA LEU A 181 9.33 -7.12 -20.00
C LEU A 181 8.10 -7.79 -20.62
N SER A 182 7.49 -8.75 -19.94
CA SER A 182 6.27 -9.44 -20.37
C SER A 182 5.11 -8.46 -20.55
N LYS A 183 4.86 -7.58 -19.58
CA LYS A 183 3.82 -6.53 -19.70
C LYS A 183 4.10 -5.53 -20.82
N LYS A 184 5.38 -5.18 -21.04
CA LYS A 184 5.77 -4.26 -22.12
C LYS A 184 5.63 -4.90 -23.50
N ALA A 185 5.98 -6.19 -23.62
CA ALA A 185 5.79 -6.98 -24.83
C ALA A 185 4.30 -7.20 -25.15
N LEU A 186 3.49 -7.47 -24.13
CA LEU A 186 2.03 -7.59 -24.26
C LEU A 186 1.39 -6.27 -24.74
N ALA A 187 1.78 -5.14 -24.16
CA ALA A 187 1.31 -3.83 -24.59
C ALA A 187 1.70 -3.51 -26.05
N LEU A 188 2.91 -3.90 -26.46
CA LEU A 188 3.38 -3.74 -27.83
C LEU A 188 2.61 -4.65 -28.81
N SER A 189 2.36 -5.90 -28.43
CA SER A 189 1.57 -6.87 -29.20
C SER A 189 0.13 -6.38 -29.42
N ILE A 190 -0.54 -5.90 -28.37
CA ILE A 190 -1.90 -5.34 -28.48
C ILE A 190 -1.93 -4.11 -29.38
N SER A 191 -0.92 -3.22 -29.29
CA SER A 191 -0.80 -2.04 -30.16
C SER A 191 -0.55 -2.40 -31.63
N LEU A 192 0.21 -3.46 -31.90
CA LEU A 192 0.43 -3.97 -33.26
C LEU A 192 -0.85 -4.61 -33.82
N CYS A 193 -1.58 -5.36 -33.00
CA CYS A 193 -2.81 -6.03 -33.40
C CYS A 193 -3.95 -5.04 -33.68
N THR A 194 -4.10 -4.01 -32.84
CA THR A 194 -5.06 -2.91 -33.08
C THR A 194 -4.66 -2.02 -34.25
N GLY A 195 -3.35 -1.77 -34.45
CA GLY A 195 -2.83 -1.06 -35.61
C GLY A 195 -3.13 -1.78 -36.93
N TRP A 196 -2.92 -3.10 -36.98
CA TRP A 196 -3.25 -3.91 -38.17
C TRP A 196 -4.76 -3.99 -38.45
N LEU A 197 -5.60 -4.13 -37.42
CA LEU A 197 -7.06 -4.11 -37.58
C LEU A 197 -7.58 -2.76 -38.12
N CYS A 198 -6.96 -1.64 -37.74
CA CYS A 198 -7.35 -0.32 -38.26
C CYS A 198 -6.87 -0.05 -39.70
N THR A 199 -5.76 -0.66 -40.14
CA THR A 199 -5.28 -0.53 -41.53
C THR A 199 -5.96 -1.49 -42.51
N LEU A 200 -6.58 -2.58 -42.03
CA LEU A 200 -7.29 -3.58 -42.83
C LEU A 200 -8.79 -3.50 -42.59
N GLY A 201 -9.39 -2.35 -42.92
CA GLY A 201 -10.81 -2.29 -43.19
C GLY A 201 -11.14 -3.01 -44.51
N ALA A 202 -11.32 -4.33 -44.46
CA ALA A 202 -12.21 -5.12 -45.35
C ALA A 202 -11.98 -6.63 -45.15
N GLY A 203 -12.71 -7.20 -44.19
CA GLY A 203 -13.26 -8.55 -44.24
C GLY A 203 -12.33 -9.73 -44.52
N VAL A 204 -11.65 -10.25 -43.49
CA VAL A 204 -11.60 -11.72 -43.23
C VAL A 204 -11.39 -11.90 -41.72
N GLY A 205 -12.15 -12.81 -41.10
CA GLY A 205 -12.14 -13.04 -39.65
C GLY A 205 -10.74 -13.35 -39.10
N CYS A 206 -10.41 -12.72 -37.97
CA CYS A 206 -9.14 -12.94 -37.28
C CYS A 206 -9.43 -13.36 -35.84
N SER A 207 -9.23 -14.64 -35.54
CA SER A 207 -9.14 -15.13 -34.16
C SER A 207 -7.73 -14.83 -33.64
N CYS A 208 -7.63 -13.95 -32.65
CA CYS A 208 -6.43 -13.87 -31.80
C CYS A 208 -6.48 -15.05 -30.82
N ILE A 209 -5.50 -15.95 -30.89
CA ILE A 209 -5.20 -16.93 -29.83
C ILE A 209 -4.10 -16.33 -28.97
#